data_AF-A0A2W1MXM7-F1
#
_entry.id   AF-A0A2W1MXM7-F1
#
_cell.length_a   1.000
_cell.length_b   1.000
_cell.length_c   1.000
_cell.angle_alpha   90.00
_cell.angle_beta   90.00
_cell.angle_gamma   90.00
#
_symmetry.space_group_name_H-M   'P 1'
#
loop_
_entity.id
_entity.type
_entity.pdbx_description
1 polymer ?
#
loop_
_entity_poly.entity_id
_entity_poly.type
_entity_poly.pdbx_seq_one_letter_code
_entity_poly.pdbx_strand_id
1 'polypeptide(L)'
;MGETDMNSPTTLQLGSDRIADLHQALRDELTGAALAWWNQARERLAAQPDIQALMRLSGPCRRQIGDALVADLPWTRAALARALLLAQALEADAGPGRATLLQRYFEWGDDQEKAAALRALDWLDGQGASLELALFAGRTNSCEVFAALALDNPYPARHYPERAFHLLMLKGVGMDLDLRRVLGLAPRRSRELNQLALDMLEERLAADRPAPPAISHLLAWPLLAPDQLQRLDAHHRQGRLPSGWLPGDLPLQHR
;
A
#
# COMPACT_ATOMS: atom_id res chain seq x y z
N MET A 1 -9.41 28.90 -20.77
CA MET A 1 -8.55 28.12 -21.69
C MET A 1 -7.79 27.14 -20.82
N GLY A 2 -8.15 25.86 -20.91
CA GLY A 2 -7.69 24.79 -20.02
C GLY A 2 -8.84 24.11 -19.28
N GLU A 3 -9.86 23.64 -20.01
CA GLU A 3 -10.63 22.47 -19.56
C GLU A 3 -9.63 21.30 -19.54
N THR A 4 -9.15 20.94 -18.36
CA THR A 4 -8.41 19.70 -18.18
C THR A 4 -9.45 18.59 -18.29
N ASP A 5 -9.44 17.86 -19.41
CA ASP A 5 -10.24 16.66 -19.60
C ASP A 5 -10.07 15.74 -18.40
N MET A 6 -11.08 15.74 -17.52
CA MET A 6 -11.19 14.90 -16.35
C MET A 6 -11.70 13.52 -16.77
N ASN A 7 -11.00 12.91 -17.72
CA ASN A 7 -11.23 11.54 -18.14
C ASN A 7 -10.47 10.63 -17.15
N SER A 8 -10.91 10.65 -15.89
CA SER A 8 -10.52 9.60 -14.95
C SER A 8 -10.98 8.28 -15.55
N PRO A 9 -10.10 7.27 -15.68
CA PRO A 9 -10.47 5.98 -16.23
C PRO A 9 -11.62 5.42 -15.38
N THR A 10 -12.79 5.26 -15.98
CA THR A 10 -14.02 4.84 -15.27
C THR A 10 -14.08 3.33 -15.08
N THR A 11 -13.10 2.58 -15.59
CA THR A 11 -13.13 1.12 -15.64
C THR A 11 -11.80 0.53 -15.21
N LEU A 12 -11.84 -0.48 -14.34
CA LEU A 12 -10.66 -1.22 -13.91
C LEU A 12 -10.02 -1.93 -15.10
N GLN A 13 -8.74 -1.64 -15.32
CA GLN A 13 -7.90 -2.33 -16.29
C GLN A 13 -7.05 -3.39 -15.58
N LEU A 14 -7.49 -4.64 -15.72
CA LEU A 14 -6.84 -5.82 -15.15
C LEU A 14 -5.61 -6.19 -15.99
N GLY A 15 -4.48 -6.46 -15.33
CA GLY A 15 -3.28 -6.99 -15.97
C GLY A 15 -3.39 -8.50 -16.20
N SER A 16 -4.18 -8.93 -17.20
CA SER A 16 -4.52 -10.34 -17.43
C SER A 16 -3.31 -11.28 -17.52
N ASP A 17 -2.22 -10.88 -18.19
CA ASP A 17 -0.99 -11.70 -18.28
C ASP A 17 -0.39 -11.94 -16.89
N ARG A 18 -0.27 -10.87 -16.08
CA ARG A 18 0.24 -10.97 -14.71
C ARG A 18 -0.67 -11.79 -13.81
N ILE A 19 -1.99 -11.68 -13.98
CA ILE A 19 -2.98 -12.48 -13.25
C ILE A 19 -2.81 -13.97 -13.61
N ALA A 20 -2.60 -14.29 -14.89
CA ALA A 20 -2.36 -15.66 -15.34
C ALA A 20 -1.05 -16.23 -14.74
N ASP A 21 0.04 -15.46 -14.76
CA ASP A 21 1.32 -15.87 -14.17
C ASP A 21 1.20 -16.15 -12.66
N LEU A 22 0.52 -15.26 -11.92
CA LEU A 22 0.28 -15.42 -10.49
C LEU A 22 -0.63 -16.63 -10.20
N HIS A 23 -1.62 -16.88 -11.05
CA HIS A 23 -2.45 -18.08 -10.97
C HIS A 23 -1.62 -19.35 -11.11
N GLN A 24 -0.70 -19.38 -12.08
CA GLN A 24 0.17 -20.52 -12.32
C GLN A 24 1.12 -20.73 -11.13
N ALA A 25 1.78 -19.66 -10.66
CA ALA A 25 2.65 -19.72 -9.50
C ALA A 25 1.94 -20.23 -8.23
N LEU A 26 0.72 -19.76 -7.95
CA LEU A 26 -0.07 -20.30 -6.85
C LEU A 26 -0.42 -21.77 -7.06
N ARG A 27 -0.82 -22.16 -8.27
CA ARG A 27 -1.22 -23.55 -8.57
C ARG A 27 -0.06 -24.52 -8.34
N ASP A 28 1.16 -24.15 -8.73
CA ASP A 28 2.36 -24.99 -8.59
C ASP A 28 2.76 -25.23 -7.13
N GLU A 29 2.36 -24.34 -6.21
CA GLU A 29 2.54 -24.49 -4.76
C GLU A 29 1.53 -25.43 -4.08
N LEU A 30 0.43 -25.77 -4.76
CA LEU A 30 -0.68 -26.51 -4.17
C LEU A 30 -0.67 -27.98 -4.60
N THR A 31 -0.90 -28.87 -3.64
CA THR A 31 -1.01 -30.31 -3.88
C THR A 31 -2.18 -30.92 -3.10
N GLY A 32 -2.59 -32.13 -3.48
CA GLY A 32 -3.62 -32.90 -2.76
C GLY A 32 -4.93 -32.13 -2.54
N ALA A 33 -5.40 -32.12 -1.30
CA ALA A 33 -6.68 -31.50 -0.92
C ALA A 33 -6.71 -29.97 -1.17
N ALA A 34 -5.58 -29.28 -1.01
CA ALA A 34 -5.49 -27.85 -1.23
C ALA A 34 -5.69 -27.48 -2.70
N LEU A 35 -5.06 -28.22 -3.63
CA LEU A 35 -5.24 -28.04 -5.06
C LEU A 35 -6.67 -28.37 -5.50
N ALA A 36 -7.25 -29.45 -4.97
CA ALA A 36 -8.63 -29.83 -5.26
C ALA A 36 -9.62 -28.75 -4.80
N TRP A 37 -9.45 -28.22 -3.59
CA TRP A 37 -10.27 -27.12 -3.09
C TRP A 37 -10.12 -25.86 -3.93
N TRP A 38 -8.90 -25.49 -4.31
CA TRP A 38 -8.63 -24.32 -5.14
C TRP A 38 -9.34 -24.39 -6.49
N ASN A 39 -9.24 -25.53 -7.19
CA ASN A 39 -9.94 -25.72 -8.46
C ASN A 39 -11.46 -25.63 -8.28
N GLN A 40 -12.02 -26.27 -7.26
CA GLN A 40 -13.45 -26.20 -6.96
C GLN A 40 -13.91 -24.78 -6.61
N ALA A 41 -13.12 -24.02 -5.85
CA ALA A 41 -13.42 -22.64 -5.50
C ALA A 41 -13.55 -21.78 -6.77
N ARG A 42 -12.60 -21.92 -7.70
CA ARG A 42 -12.62 -21.21 -8.99
C ARG A 42 -13.81 -21.59 -9.85
N GLU A 43 -14.15 -22.87 -9.95
CA GLU A 43 -15.33 -23.33 -10.70
C GLU A 43 -16.63 -22.77 -10.11
N ARG A 44 -16.75 -22.79 -8.77
CA ARG A 44 -17.91 -22.24 -8.07
C ARG A 44 -18.06 -20.73 -8.29
N LEU A 45 -16.95 -20.00 -8.27
CA LEU A 45 -16.96 -18.57 -8.55
C LEU A 45 -17.28 -18.28 -10.02
N ALA A 46 -16.77 -19.08 -10.96
CA ALA A 46 -17.11 -18.96 -12.37
C ALA A 46 -18.62 -19.19 -12.63
N ALA A 47 -19.24 -20.12 -11.89
CA ALA A 47 -20.67 -20.37 -11.99
C ALA A 47 -21.53 -19.24 -11.39
N GLN A 48 -21.03 -18.53 -10.39
CA GLN A 48 -21.71 -17.42 -9.70
C GLN A 48 -20.71 -16.31 -9.35
N PRO A 49 -20.34 -15.44 -10.31
CA PRO A 49 -19.30 -14.42 -10.13
C PRO A 49 -19.83 -13.19 -9.38
N ASP A 50 -20.46 -13.42 -8.23
CA ASP A 50 -21.01 -12.36 -7.39
C ASP A 50 -20.22 -12.18 -6.09
N ILE A 51 -20.49 -11.07 -5.42
CA ILE A 51 -19.83 -10.72 -4.17
C ILE A 51 -20.09 -11.75 -3.05
N GLN A 52 -21.24 -12.42 -3.03
CA GLN A 52 -21.57 -13.39 -1.98
C GLN A 52 -20.77 -14.68 -2.16
N ALA A 53 -20.62 -15.16 -3.39
CA ALA A 53 -19.74 -16.27 -3.73
C ALA A 53 -18.28 -15.92 -3.41
N LEU A 54 -17.82 -14.74 -3.83
CA LEU A 54 -16.46 -14.28 -3.56
C LEU A 54 -16.16 -14.26 -2.05
N MET A 55 -17.01 -13.62 -1.24
CA MET A 55 -16.81 -13.54 0.22
C MET A 55 -16.83 -14.93 0.88
N ARG A 56 -17.73 -15.83 0.46
CA ARG A 56 -17.78 -17.22 0.99
C ARG A 56 -16.52 -18.02 0.69
N LEU A 57 -15.86 -17.75 -0.44
CA LEU A 57 -14.66 -18.47 -0.89
C LEU A 57 -13.36 -17.83 -0.37
N SER A 58 -13.36 -16.52 -0.17
CA SER A 58 -12.24 -15.73 0.33
C SER A 58 -11.86 -16.09 1.78
N GLY A 59 -12.84 -16.14 2.69
CA GLY A 59 -12.60 -16.41 4.12
C GLY A 59 -11.86 -17.74 4.39
N PRO A 60 -12.29 -18.88 3.82
CA PRO A 60 -11.66 -20.17 4.06
C PRO A 60 -10.26 -20.36 3.46
N CYS A 61 -9.76 -19.45 2.61
CA CYS A 61 -8.49 -19.63 1.89
C CYS A 61 -7.36 -20.11 2.82
N ARG A 62 -7.11 -19.39 3.92
CA ARG A 62 -6.03 -19.74 4.87
C ARG A 62 -6.14 -21.16 5.42
N ARG A 63 -7.36 -21.60 5.74
CA ARG A 63 -7.61 -22.96 6.28
C ARG A 63 -7.47 -24.03 5.21
N GLN A 64 -7.87 -23.73 3.98
CA GLN A 64 -8.00 -24.74 2.92
C GLN A 64 -6.73 -24.94 2.10
N ILE A 65 -5.95 -23.88 1.90
CA ILE A 65 -4.72 -23.92 1.08
C ILE A 65 -3.45 -23.59 1.87
N GLY A 66 -3.59 -23.27 3.16
CA GLY A 66 -2.49 -22.84 4.01
C GLY A 66 -2.06 -21.40 3.75
N ASP A 67 -0.98 -20.99 4.43
CA ASP A 67 -0.52 -19.59 4.46
C ASP A 67 1.00 -19.47 4.33
N ALA A 68 1.66 -20.51 3.83
CA ALA A 68 3.08 -20.46 3.52
C ALA A 68 3.35 -19.40 2.42
N LEU A 69 4.58 -18.89 2.36
CA LEU A 69 5.03 -18.06 1.25
C LEU A 69 4.98 -18.85 -0.06
N VAL A 70 4.62 -18.18 -1.15
CA VAL A 70 4.72 -18.68 -2.51
C VAL A 70 6.16 -18.48 -2.98
N ALA A 71 6.78 -19.47 -3.62
CA ALA A 71 8.16 -19.38 -4.08
C ALA A 71 8.39 -18.13 -4.94
N ASP A 72 9.49 -17.43 -4.68
CA ASP A 72 9.95 -16.22 -5.40
C ASP A 72 8.96 -15.05 -5.45
N LEU A 73 7.86 -15.13 -4.70
CA LEU A 73 6.83 -14.10 -4.65
C LEU A 73 6.67 -13.58 -3.23
N PRO A 74 6.48 -12.25 -3.03
CA PRO A 74 6.29 -11.68 -1.70
C PRO A 74 4.89 -11.97 -1.13
N TRP A 75 4.24 -13.07 -1.50
CA TRP A 75 2.85 -13.40 -1.15
C TRP A 75 2.76 -14.65 -0.30
N THR A 76 1.84 -14.68 0.66
CA THR A 76 1.38 -15.95 1.23
C THR A 76 0.34 -16.57 0.31
N ARG A 77 0.22 -17.90 0.34
CA ARG A 77 -0.77 -18.67 -0.43
C ARG A 77 -2.18 -18.14 -0.21
N ALA A 78 -2.59 -17.91 1.04
CA ALA A 78 -3.92 -17.41 1.37
C ALA A 78 -4.18 -16.01 0.82
N ALA A 79 -3.22 -15.08 0.97
CA ALA A 79 -3.36 -13.72 0.47
C ALA A 79 -3.43 -13.68 -1.06
N LEU A 80 -2.58 -14.46 -1.74
CA LEU A 80 -2.59 -14.53 -3.20
C LEU A 80 -3.87 -15.16 -3.74
N ALA A 81 -4.36 -16.22 -3.10
CA ALA A 81 -5.62 -16.85 -3.49
C ALA A 81 -6.81 -15.91 -3.38
N ARG A 82 -6.91 -15.12 -2.30
CA ARG A 82 -7.95 -14.10 -2.14
C ARG A 82 -7.88 -13.04 -3.25
N ALA A 83 -6.68 -12.54 -3.53
CA ALA A 83 -6.45 -11.57 -4.59
C ALA A 83 -6.83 -12.13 -5.97
N LEU A 84 -6.52 -13.40 -6.25
CA LEU A 84 -6.85 -14.06 -7.52
C LEU A 84 -8.34 -14.42 -7.65
N LEU A 85 -9.03 -14.79 -6.56
CA LEU A 85 -10.48 -14.95 -6.57
C LEU A 85 -11.17 -13.61 -6.86
N LEU A 86 -10.70 -12.52 -6.24
CA LEU A 86 -11.18 -11.18 -6.54
C LEU A 86 -10.92 -10.82 -8.02
N ALA A 87 -9.72 -11.09 -8.54
CA ALA A 87 -9.40 -10.88 -9.94
C ALA A 87 -10.36 -11.63 -10.88
N GLN A 88 -10.60 -12.92 -10.62
CA GLN A 88 -11.51 -13.74 -11.42
C GLN A 88 -12.95 -13.20 -11.39
N ALA A 89 -13.43 -12.74 -10.22
CA ALA A 89 -14.76 -12.12 -10.12
C ALA A 89 -14.84 -10.80 -10.92
N LEU A 90 -13.77 -10.00 -10.92
CA LEU A 90 -13.68 -8.78 -11.70
C LEU A 90 -13.59 -9.05 -13.21
N GLU A 91 -12.89 -10.12 -13.62
CA GLU A 91 -12.80 -10.51 -15.04
C GLU A 91 -14.15 -10.92 -15.60
N ALA A 92 -15.01 -11.56 -14.79
CA ALA A 92 -16.32 -12.04 -15.20
C ALA A 92 -17.35 -10.93 -15.49
N ASP A 93 -17.18 -9.74 -14.91
CA ASP A 93 -18.00 -8.56 -15.22
C ASP A 93 -17.19 -7.59 -16.09
N ALA A 94 -17.52 -7.43 -17.37
CA ALA A 94 -16.84 -6.48 -18.26
C ALA A 94 -17.38 -5.04 -18.16
N GLY A 95 -18.34 -4.81 -17.26
CA GLY A 95 -19.07 -3.55 -17.13
C GLY A 95 -18.59 -2.64 -16.00
N PRO A 96 -19.33 -1.52 -15.76
CA PRO A 96 -19.05 -0.60 -14.65
C PRO A 96 -19.18 -1.23 -13.26
N GLY A 97 -19.72 -2.46 -13.17
CA GLY A 97 -19.85 -3.20 -11.92
C GLY A 97 -18.53 -3.62 -11.28
N ARG A 98 -17.41 -3.67 -12.04
CA ARG A 98 -16.07 -4.02 -11.52
C ARG A 98 -15.65 -3.17 -10.31
N ALA A 99 -15.70 -1.86 -10.45
CA ALA A 99 -15.33 -0.94 -9.36
C ALA A 99 -16.25 -1.10 -8.15
N THR A 100 -17.54 -1.34 -8.39
CA THR A 100 -18.53 -1.57 -7.33
C THR A 100 -18.28 -2.89 -6.59
N LEU A 101 -17.90 -3.95 -7.31
CA LEU A 101 -17.55 -5.24 -6.72
C LEU A 101 -16.31 -5.12 -5.83
N LEU A 102 -15.25 -4.48 -6.34
CA LEU A 102 -14.03 -4.21 -5.56
C LEU A 102 -14.34 -3.39 -4.31
N GLN A 103 -15.14 -2.33 -4.44
CA GLN A 103 -15.57 -1.51 -3.31
C GLN A 103 -16.32 -2.33 -2.27
N ARG A 104 -17.30 -3.15 -2.68
CA ARG A 104 -18.06 -4.00 -1.75
C ARG A 104 -17.18 -5.05 -1.07
N TYR A 105 -16.25 -5.66 -1.82
CA TYR A 105 -15.29 -6.60 -1.25
C TYR A 105 -14.42 -5.92 -0.20
N PHE A 106 -13.96 -4.70 -0.47
CA PHE A 106 -13.19 -3.92 0.49
C PHE A 106 -14.03 -3.51 1.71
N GLU A 107 -15.30 -3.12 1.54
CA GLU A 107 -16.17 -2.71 2.64
C GLU A 107 -16.54 -3.87 3.57
N TRP A 108 -16.84 -5.05 3.01
CA TRP A 108 -17.33 -6.21 3.77
C TRP A 108 -16.22 -7.16 4.24
N GLY A 109 -15.03 -7.06 3.64
CA GLY A 109 -13.88 -7.89 3.98
C GLY A 109 -13.34 -7.64 5.38
N ASP A 110 -12.77 -8.69 5.97
CA ASP A 110 -11.89 -8.56 7.11
C ASP A 110 -10.55 -7.88 6.73
N ASP A 111 -9.68 -7.64 7.70
CA ASP A 111 -8.41 -6.95 7.45
C ASP A 111 -7.47 -7.73 6.51
N GLN A 112 -7.52 -9.06 6.50
CA GLN A 112 -6.70 -9.89 5.60
C GLN A 112 -7.21 -9.83 4.16
N GLU A 113 -8.53 -9.79 3.99
CA GLU A 113 -9.20 -9.67 2.70
C GLU A 113 -8.96 -8.28 2.09
N LYS A 114 -9.12 -7.23 2.91
CA LYS A 114 -8.77 -5.84 2.55
C LYS A 114 -7.29 -5.72 2.18
N ALA A 115 -6.39 -6.30 2.98
CA ALA A 115 -4.96 -6.29 2.71
C ALA A 115 -4.63 -6.99 1.39
N ALA A 116 -5.22 -8.15 1.11
CA ALA A 116 -5.04 -8.85 -0.15
C ALA A 116 -5.50 -8.02 -1.35
N ALA A 117 -6.67 -7.36 -1.25
CA ALA A 117 -7.18 -6.48 -2.30
C ALA A 117 -6.26 -5.27 -2.56
N LEU A 118 -5.79 -4.60 -1.50
CA LEU A 118 -4.91 -3.43 -1.63
C LEU A 118 -3.55 -3.79 -2.24
N ARG A 119 -2.96 -4.92 -1.83
CA ARG A 119 -1.70 -5.42 -2.40
C ARG A 119 -1.83 -5.83 -3.86
N ALA A 120 -3.05 -6.21 -4.27
CA ALA A 120 -3.37 -6.57 -5.64
C ALA A 120 -3.67 -5.35 -6.53
N LEU A 121 -3.93 -4.20 -5.92
CA LEU A 121 -4.57 -3.06 -6.59
C LEU A 121 -3.84 -2.59 -7.85
N ASP A 122 -2.51 -2.59 -7.83
CA ASP A 122 -1.69 -2.17 -8.99
C ASP A 122 -1.94 -2.98 -10.27
N TRP A 123 -2.25 -4.27 -10.14
CA TRP A 123 -2.52 -5.14 -11.28
C TRP A 123 -4.01 -5.48 -11.45
N LEU A 124 -4.84 -5.11 -10.47
CA LEU A 124 -6.29 -5.05 -10.63
C LEU A 124 -6.75 -3.74 -11.31
N ASP A 125 -5.95 -2.69 -11.18
CA ASP A 125 -6.28 -1.32 -11.61
C ASP A 125 -5.03 -0.57 -12.09
N GLY A 126 -4.53 -0.93 -13.27
CA GLY A 126 -3.33 -0.31 -13.82
C GLY A 126 -3.47 1.18 -14.18
N GLN A 127 -4.68 1.73 -14.20
CA GLN A 127 -4.97 3.12 -14.60
C GLN A 127 -5.42 4.01 -13.44
N GLY A 128 -5.66 3.45 -12.25
CA GLY A 128 -6.00 4.22 -11.06
C GLY A 128 -7.48 4.60 -10.93
N ALA A 129 -8.39 3.83 -11.53
CA ALA A 129 -9.84 4.01 -11.39
C ALA A 129 -10.34 3.87 -9.94
N SER A 130 -9.56 3.22 -9.06
CA SER A 130 -9.83 2.96 -7.65
C SER A 130 -9.11 3.94 -6.72
N LEU A 131 -8.66 5.09 -7.22
CA LEU A 131 -7.94 6.07 -6.40
C LEU A 131 -8.73 6.45 -5.14
N GLU A 132 -10.04 6.72 -5.28
CA GLU A 132 -10.90 7.07 -4.14
C GLU A 132 -10.96 5.96 -3.08
N LEU A 133 -11.04 4.69 -3.51
CA LEU A 133 -10.98 3.54 -2.60
C LEU A 133 -9.65 3.49 -1.87
N ALA A 134 -8.53 3.68 -2.58
CA ALA A 134 -7.21 3.68 -1.97
C ALA A 134 -7.04 4.84 -0.98
N LEU A 135 -7.50 6.05 -1.33
CA LEU A 135 -7.47 7.24 -0.46
C LEU A 135 -8.31 7.01 0.81
N PHE A 136 -9.47 6.37 0.67
CA PHE A 136 -10.29 5.94 1.80
C PHE A 136 -9.55 4.92 2.67
N ALA A 137 -8.95 3.88 2.06
CA ALA A 137 -8.18 2.87 2.77
C ALA A 137 -7.01 3.46 3.56
N GLY A 138 -6.34 4.51 3.05
CA GLY A 138 -5.28 5.23 3.77
C GLY A 138 -5.73 5.87 5.09
N ARG A 139 -7.03 6.05 5.31
CA ARG A 139 -7.60 6.57 6.56
C ARG A 139 -7.82 5.50 7.63
N THR A 140 -7.61 4.21 7.33
CA THR A 140 -7.78 3.10 8.28
C THR A 140 -6.87 3.19 9.52
N ASN A 141 -7.32 2.66 10.65
CA ASN A 141 -6.48 2.48 11.85
C ASN A 141 -5.88 1.07 11.95
N SER A 142 -6.27 0.16 11.05
CA SER A 142 -5.67 -1.17 10.99
C SER A 142 -4.25 -1.08 10.41
N CYS A 143 -3.24 -1.48 11.19
CA CYS A 143 -1.86 -1.53 10.73
C CYS A 143 -1.68 -2.49 9.55
N GLU A 144 -2.43 -3.60 9.52
CA GLU A 144 -2.37 -4.59 8.43
C GLU A 144 -2.87 -4.00 7.11
N VAL A 145 -4.07 -3.40 7.13
CA VAL A 145 -4.67 -2.77 5.94
C VAL A 145 -3.84 -1.57 5.48
N PHE A 146 -3.35 -0.76 6.41
CA PHE A 146 -2.53 0.40 6.08
C PHE A 146 -1.19 -0.01 5.46
N ALA A 147 -0.50 -1.00 6.05
CA ALA A 147 0.76 -1.51 5.52
C ALA A 147 0.60 -2.15 4.13
N ALA A 148 -0.50 -2.87 3.88
CA ALA A 148 -0.83 -3.43 2.58
C ALA A 148 -0.99 -2.37 1.47
N LEU A 149 -1.48 -1.18 1.81
CA LEU A 149 -1.56 -0.05 0.90
C LEU A 149 -0.21 0.66 0.74
N ALA A 150 0.53 0.88 1.83
CA ALA A 150 1.68 1.78 1.84
C ALA A 150 3.02 1.12 1.51
N LEU A 151 3.21 -0.16 1.87
CA LEU A 151 4.49 -0.87 1.77
C LEU A 151 4.48 -1.87 0.61
N ASP A 152 5.60 -1.95 -0.12
CA ASP A 152 5.80 -2.84 -1.27
C ASP A 152 4.67 -2.79 -2.31
N ASN A 153 3.98 -1.65 -2.35
CA ASN A 153 2.83 -1.42 -3.21
C ASN A 153 3.12 -0.21 -4.10
N PRO A 154 3.20 -0.39 -5.43
CA PRO A 154 3.49 0.70 -6.36
C PRO A 154 2.28 1.63 -6.57
N TYR A 155 1.07 1.22 -6.18
CA TYR A 155 -0.16 1.95 -6.49
C TYR A 155 -0.17 3.40 -5.95
N PRO A 156 0.17 3.68 -4.67
CA PRO A 156 0.20 5.06 -4.19
C PRO A 156 1.21 5.92 -4.96
N ALA A 157 2.38 5.38 -5.28
CA ALA A 157 3.40 6.11 -6.02
C ALA A 157 3.00 6.43 -7.47
N ARG A 158 2.14 5.62 -8.08
CA ARG A 158 1.66 5.81 -9.45
C ARG A 158 0.47 6.77 -9.50
N HIS A 159 -0.49 6.62 -8.58
CA HIS A 159 -1.81 7.26 -8.74
C HIS A 159 -2.12 8.35 -7.72
N TYR A 160 -1.45 8.40 -6.56
CA TYR A 160 -1.79 9.43 -5.57
C TYR A 160 -1.35 10.82 -6.05
N PRO A 161 -2.21 11.84 -5.88
CA PRO A 161 -1.78 13.23 -5.88
C PRO A 161 -0.67 13.45 -4.85
N GLU A 162 0.24 14.38 -5.13
CA GLU A 162 1.44 14.60 -4.32
C GLU A 162 1.12 14.80 -2.83
N ARG A 163 0.21 15.73 -2.53
CA ARG A 163 -0.22 16.01 -1.15
C ARG A 163 -0.77 14.77 -0.43
N ALA A 164 -1.60 13.99 -1.11
CA ALA A 164 -2.19 12.78 -0.54
C ALA A 164 -1.11 11.73 -0.23
N PHE A 165 -0.11 11.60 -1.12
CA PHE A 165 1.03 10.73 -0.90
C PHE A 165 1.85 11.16 0.33
N HIS A 166 2.12 12.47 0.50
CA HIS A 166 2.83 12.97 1.68
C HIS A 166 2.08 12.69 2.98
N LEU A 167 0.76 12.90 3.00
CA LEU A 167 -0.06 12.60 4.18
C LEU A 167 -0.09 11.08 4.49
N LEU A 168 -0.12 10.23 3.47
CA LEU A 168 0.05 8.79 3.63
C LEU A 168 1.40 8.47 4.31
N MET A 169 2.48 9.13 3.89
CA MET A 169 3.81 8.93 4.47
C MET A 169 3.90 9.36 5.94
N LEU A 170 3.37 10.53 6.30
CA LEU A 170 3.33 10.98 7.71
C LEU A 170 2.55 10.01 8.59
N LYS A 171 1.44 9.48 8.09
CA LYS A 171 0.68 8.46 8.81
C LYS A 171 1.49 7.16 8.97
N GLY A 172 2.24 6.76 7.94
CA GLY A 172 3.16 5.63 8.04
C GLY A 172 4.21 5.79 9.13
N VAL A 173 4.76 7.00 9.31
CA VAL A 173 5.62 7.32 10.47
C VAL A 173 4.84 7.16 11.78
N GLY A 174 3.62 7.70 11.85
CA GLY A 174 2.77 7.61 13.05
C GLY A 174 2.37 6.17 13.43
N MET A 175 2.34 5.27 12.46
CA MET A 175 2.04 3.84 12.62
C MET A 175 3.30 2.96 12.74
N ASP A 176 4.48 3.57 12.90
CA ASP A 176 5.78 2.90 13.06
C ASP A 176 6.12 1.92 11.91
N LEU A 177 5.76 2.29 10.68
CA LEU A 177 6.07 1.48 9.51
C LEU A 177 7.52 1.68 9.02
N ASP A 178 8.07 0.62 8.43
CA ASP A 178 9.36 0.68 7.74
C ASP A 178 9.22 1.34 6.37
N LEU A 179 9.39 2.67 6.35
CA LEU A 179 9.27 3.48 5.14
C LEU A 179 10.31 3.17 4.06
N ARG A 180 11.35 2.38 4.35
CA ARG A 180 12.30 1.91 3.32
C ARG A 180 11.64 0.99 2.30
N ARG A 181 10.51 0.38 2.66
CA ARG A 181 9.68 -0.48 1.80
C ARG A 181 8.66 0.31 0.97
N VAL A 182 8.57 1.63 1.15
CA VAL A 182 7.66 2.45 0.32
C VAL A 182 8.28 2.61 -1.07
N LEU A 183 7.60 2.07 -2.07
CA LEU A 183 7.97 2.24 -3.46
C LEU A 183 7.71 3.68 -3.91
N GLY A 184 8.64 4.25 -4.70
CA GLY A 184 8.48 5.60 -5.25
C GLY A 184 8.60 6.77 -4.26
N LEU A 185 9.02 6.52 -3.01
CA LEU A 185 9.26 7.59 -2.04
C LEU A 185 10.37 8.55 -2.48
N ALA A 186 11.52 8.03 -2.91
CA ALA A 186 12.69 8.82 -3.27
C ALA A 186 12.40 9.94 -4.30
N PRO A 187 11.77 9.68 -5.47
CA PRO A 187 11.43 10.74 -6.43
C PRO A 187 10.31 11.69 -5.96
N ARG A 188 9.54 11.31 -4.92
CA ARG A 188 8.45 12.12 -4.37
C ARG A 188 8.85 12.91 -3.12
N ARG A 189 10.13 12.87 -2.71
CA ARG A 189 10.64 13.76 -1.66
C ARG A 189 10.73 15.18 -2.20
N SER A 190 10.15 16.12 -1.48
CA SER A 190 10.08 17.53 -1.90
C SER A 190 10.21 18.46 -0.69
N ARG A 191 10.30 19.76 -0.95
CA ARG A 191 10.35 20.79 0.10
C ARG A 191 9.09 20.76 0.96
N GLU A 192 7.93 20.46 0.37
CA GLU A 192 6.68 20.30 1.09
C GLU A 192 6.72 19.11 2.03
N LEU A 193 7.19 17.94 1.57
CA LEU A 193 7.35 16.77 2.43
C LEU A 193 8.34 17.03 3.56
N ASN A 194 9.45 17.73 3.30
CA ASN A 194 10.39 18.15 4.34
C ASN A 194 9.69 18.99 5.41
N GLN A 195 8.92 20.01 5.00
CA GLN A 195 8.21 20.88 5.93
C GLN A 195 7.24 20.07 6.80
N LEU A 196 6.41 19.22 6.20
CA LEU A 196 5.47 18.37 6.93
C LEU A 196 6.14 17.40 7.91
N ALA A 197 7.24 16.78 7.49
CA ALA A 197 7.99 15.84 8.31
C ALA A 197 8.64 16.54 9.52
N LEU A 198 9.13 17.76 9.32
CA LEU A 198 9.69 18.59 10.38
C LEU A 198 8.62 19.14 11.32
N ASP A 199 7.45 19.55 10.81
CA ASP A 199 6.34 19.97 11.66
C ASP A 199 5.88 18.83 12.58
N MET A 200 5.75 17.61 12.04
CA MET A 200 5.47 16.42 12.83
C MET A 200 6.56 16.16 13.88
N LEU A 201 7.85 16.34 13.53
CA LEU A 201 8.94 16.21 14.49
C LEU A 201 8.81 17.21 15.64
N GLU A 202 8.61 18.49 15.33
CA GLU A 202 8.47 19.57 16.32
C GLU A 202 7.27 19.32 17.23
N GLU A 203 6.12 18.92 16.69
CA GLU A 203 4.92 18.58 17.49
C GLU A 203 5.20 17.45 18.49
N ARG A 204 5.98 16.44 18.09
CA ARG A 204 6.34 15.34 18.99
C ARG A 204 7.32 15.78 20.07
N LEU A 205 8.35 16.52 19.69
CA LEU A 205 9.34 17.05 20.61
C LEU A 205 8.71 18.03 21.61
N ALA A 206 7.81 18.91 21.17
CA ALA A 206 7.08 19.83 22.05
C ALA A 206 6.20 19.12 23.08
N ALA A 207 5.79 17.88 22.80
CA ALA A 207 5.03 17.02 23.70
C ALA A 207 5.91 16.03 24.49
N ASP A 208 7.23 16.27 24.57
CA ASP A 208 8.23 15.39 25.22
C ASP A 208 8.18 13.93 24.75
N ARG A 209 7.74 13.71 23.49
CA ARG A 209 7.72 12.40 22.85
C ARG A 209 8.99 12.23 21.99
N PRO A 210 9.57 11.03 21.93
CA PRO A 210 10.76 10.79 21.13
C PRO A 210 10.47 10.99 19.64
N ALA A 211 11.50 11.45 18.93
CA ALA A 211 11.51 11.57 17.48
C ALA A 211 11.46 10.18 16.81
N PRO A 212 10.43 9.87 16.00
CA PRO A 212 10.34 8.59 15.30
C PRO A 212 11.48 8.45 14.28
N PRO A 213 12.29 7.38 14.32
CA PRO A 213 13.42 7.21 13.40
C PRO A 213 13.03 7.33 11.92
N ALA A 214 11.83 6.88 11.58
CA ALA A 214 11.27 6.88 10.23
C ALA A 214 11.14 8.28 9.59
N ILE A 215 11.07 9.38 10.37
CA ILE A 215 11.01 10.75 9.82
C ILE A 215 12.21 11.04 8.92
N SER A 216 13.41 10.57 9.27
CA SER A 216 14.61 10.77 8.44
C SER A 216 14.48 10.20 7.04
N HIS A 217 13.70 9.14 6.85
CA HIS A 217 13.48 8.53 5.54
C HIS A 217 12.61 9.41 4.62
N LEU A 218 11.87 10.37 5.17
CA LEU A 218 11.09 11.34 4.40
C LEU A 218 11.92 12.52 3.90
N LEU A 219 13.00 12.86 4.61
CA LEU A 219 13.77 14.07 4.33
C LEU A 219 14.57 13.96 3.03
N ALA A 220 14.38 14.91 2.13
CA ALA A 220 15.33 15.24 1.09
C ALA A 220 16.35 16.23 1.64
N TRP A 221 17.47 15.72 2.16
CA TRP A 221 18.53 16.53 2.76
C TRP A 221 19.04 17.68 1.86
N PRO A 222 19.26 17.49 0.54
CA PRO A 222 19.70 18.58 -0.33
C PRO A 222 18.66 19.70 -0.52
N LEU A 223 17.40 19.47 -0.14
CA LEU A 223 16.29 20.41 -0.28
C LEU A 223 15.95 21.14 1.03
N LEU A 224 16.63 20.83 2.14
CA LEU A 224 16.40 21.53 3.40
C LEU A 224 16.88 22.98 3.33
N ALA A 225 16.07 23.89 3.88
CA ALA A 225 16.45 25.29 4.02
C ALA A 225 17.48 25.47 5.16
N PRO A 226 18.31 26.53 5.15
CA PRO A 226 19.33 26.75 6.18
C PRO A 226 18.78 26.78 7.61
N ASP A 227 17.60 27.37 7.80
CA ASP A 227 16.91 27.44 9.09
C ASP A 227 16.35 26.07 9.54
N GLN A 228 15.97 25.20 8.61
CA GLN A 228 15.59 23.81 8.92
C GLN A 228 16.80 23.00 9.38
N LEU A 229 17.95 23.15 8.70
CA LEU A 229 19.21 22.51 9.09
C LEU A 229 19.67 22.98 10.48
N GLN A 230 19.60 24.30 10.74
CA GLN A 230 19.95 24.87 12.05
C GLN A 230 19.07 24.32 13.18
N ARG A 231 17.77 24.14 12.93
CA ARG A 231 16.83 23.56 13.90
C ARG A 231 17.16 22.09 14.19
N LEU A 232 17.42 21.29 13.15
CA LEU A 232 17.84 19.89 13.31
C LEU A 232 19.14 19.76 14.10
N ASP A 233 20.14 20.60 13.82
CA ASP A 233 21.40 20.63 14.59
C ASP A 233 21.15 20.97 16.08
N ALA A 234 20.29 21.95 16.36
CA ALA A 234 19.95 22.31 17.74
C ALA A 234 19.34 21.13 18.50
N HIS A 235 18.39 20.40 17.91
CA HIS A 235 17.79 19.21 18.52
C HIS A 235 18.80 18.07 18.66
N HIS A 236 19.71 17.90 17.70
CA HIS A 236 20.78 16.91 17.78
C HIS A 236 21.71 17.17 18.97
N ARG A 237 22.17 18.43 19.14
CA ARG A 237 23.02 18.83 20.28
C ARG A 237 22.33 18.69 21.63
N GLN A 238 21.01 18.77 21.66
CA GLN A 238 20.20 18.52 22.86
C GLN A 238 19.95 17.02 23.11
N GLY A 239 20.44 16.12 22.26
CA GLY A 239 20.22 14.67 22.38
C GLY A 239 18.79 14.23 22.08
N ARG A 240 18.01 15.04 21.35
CA ARG A 240 16.58 14.81 21.10
C ARG A 240 16.31 14.04 19.81
N LEU A 241 17.33 13.87 18.97
CA LEU A 241 17.25 13.12 17.70
C LEU A 241 17.94 11.76 17.83
N PRO A 242 17.45 10.70 17.16
CA PRO A 242 18.09 9.39 17.17
C PRO A 242 19.52 9.44 16.62
N SER A 243 20.38 8.53 17.09
CA SER A 243 21.73 8.38 16.55
C SER A 243 21.72 8.00 15.06
N GLY A 244 22.59 8.60 14.26
CA GLY A 244 22.73 8.30 12.82
C GLY A 244 21.72 9.00 11.90
N TRP A 245 20.91 9.92 12.42
CA TRP A 245 19.97 10.70 11.61
C TRP A 245 20.63 11.70 10.68
N LEU A 246 21.67 12.39 11.16
CA LEU A 246 22.37 13.40 10.38
C LEU A 246 23.36 12.73 9.42
N PRO A 247 23.29 13.00 8.11
CA PRO A 247 24.36 12.65 7.18
C PRO A 247 25.73 13.10 7.70
N GLY A 248 26.74 12.24 7.59
CA GLY A 248 28.08 12.53 8.09
C GLY A 248 28.78 13.69 7.37
N ASP A 249 28.27 14.09 6.21
CA ASP A 249 28.74 15.19 5.36
C ASP A 249 27.89 16.47 5.51
N LEU A 250 26.96 16.52 6.48
CA LEU A 250 26.23 17.77 6.72
C LEU A 250 27.22 18.86 7.12
N PRO A 251 27.14 20.07 6.54
CA PRO A 251 27.86 21.23 7.03
C PRO A 251 27.22 21.69 8.35
N LEU A 252 27.44 20.93 9.42
CA LEU A 252 27.14 21.36 10.77
C LEU A 252 28.07 22.53 11.07
N GLN A 253 27.51 23.67 11.44
CA GLN A 253 28.30 24.81 11.89
C GLN A 253 28.93 24.46 13.24
N HIS A 254 30.13 23.88 13.20
CA HIS A 254 30.98 23.79 14.37
C HIS A 254 31.35 25.22 14.79
N ARG A 255 30.78 25.69 15.90
CA ARG A 255 31.28 26.83 16.66
C ARG A 255 31.78 26.34 18.00
#